data_AF-A0A0A9X8N0-F1
#
_entry.id   AF-A0A0A9X8N0-F1
#
_cell.length_a   1.000
_cell.length_b   1.000
_cell.length_c   1.000
_cell.angle_alpha   90.00
_cell.angle_beta   90.00
_cell.angle_gamma   90.00
#
_symmetry.space_group_name_H-M   'P 1'
#
loop_
_entity.id
_entity.type
_entity.pdbx_description
1 polymer ?
#
loop_
_entity_poly.entity_id
_entity_poly.type
_entity_poly.pdbx_seq_one_letter_code
_entity_poly.pdbx_strand_id
1 'polypeptide(L)'
;MTTLQHAYTIFSSLIDLCNCPASSLSESKTNSTVSGYKLTSQSFMANLTETLKVAHFIVPTLTNLTPNIDGFHGAACGEEGHVHRVFPGSPTFLSIEGKVEIMNSLQKPKRIWVRTNEGTTVSFLCKSKDEPRKDIRMMEVAGLLNTLFRSGA
;
A
#
# COMPACT_ATOMS: atom_id res chain seq x y z
N MET A 1 -21.39 3.24 12.66
CA MET A 1 -20.86 4.18 11.65
C MET A 1 -20.64 3.42 10.36
N THR A 2 -21.01 4.00 9.22
CA THR A 2 -21.03 3.30 7.92
C THR A 2 -19.61 3.02 7.44
N THR A 3 -19.38 1.92 6.71
CA THR A 3 -18.09 1.58 6.10
C THR A 3 -17.52 2.74 5.28
N LEU A 4 -18.39 3.52 4.64
CA LEU A 4 -18.02 4.71 3.87
C LEU A 4 -17.38 5.79 4.74
N GLN A 5 -17.85 5.98 5.98
CA GLN A 5 -17.27 6.94 6.90
C GLN A 5 -15.87 6.51 7.35
N HIS A 6 -15.67 5.22 7.65
CA HIS A 6 -14.34 4.69 7.95
C HIS A 6 -13.39 4.84 6.76
N ALA A 7 -13.87 4.56 5.54
CA ALA A 7 -13.08 4.76 4.32
C ALA A 7 -12.66 6.22 4.14
N TYR A 8 -13.60 7.16 4.33
CA TYR A 8 -13.31 8.59 4.25
C TYR A 8 -12.23 9.02 5.24
N THR A 9 -12.34 8.62 6.51
CA THR A 9 -11.34 8.93 7.56
C THR A 9 -9.96 8.35 7.24
N ILE A 10 -9.91 7.13 6.70
CA ILE A 10 -8.65 6.50 6.31
C ILE A 10 -8.01 7.27 5.16
N PHE A 11 -8.76 7.54 4.09
CA PHE A 11 -8.21 8.21 2.92
C PHE A 11 -7.83 9.66 3.20
N SER A 12 -8.61 10.42 3.99
CA SER A 12 -8.25 11.78 4.37
C SER A 12 -6.96 11.80 5.20
N SER A 13 -6.83 10.91 6.19
CA SER A 13 -5.63 10.80 7.02
C SER A 13 -4.39 10.38 6.20
N LEU A 14 -4.55 9.51 5.20
CA LEU A 14 -3.47 9.14 4.27
C LEU A 14 -3.09 10.29 3.33
N ILE A 15 -4.05 11.10 2.89
CA ILE A 15 -3.78 12.31 2.10
C ILE A 15 -3.02 13.34 2.96
N ASP A 16 -3.43 13.53 4.21
CA ASP A 16 -2.74 14.41 5.16
C ASP A 16 -1.31 13.92 5.42
N LEU A 17 -1.12 12.61 5.57
CA LEU A 17 0.20 11.98 5.66
C LEU A 17 1.04 12.25 4.42
N CYS A 18 0.48 12.17 3.22
CA CYS A 18 1.18 12.51 1.98
C CYS A 18 1.58 13.98 1.91
N ASN A 19 0.70 14.90 2.34
CA ASN A 19 0.91 16.35 2.23
C ASN A 19 1.66 16.98 3.41
N CYS A 20 1.81 16.27 4.52
CA CYS A 20 2.58 16.68 5.69
C CYS A 20 4.05 17.01 5.33
N PRO A 21 4.58 18.22 5.61
CA PRO A 21 5.93 18.57 5.20
C PRO A 21 6.99 17.79 5.99
N ALA A 22 8.13 17.51 5.36
CA ALA A 22 9.28 16.85 5.98
C ALA A 22 9.74 17.50 7.29
N SER A 23 9.60 18.83 7.41
CA SER A 23 9.98 19.59 8.61
C SER A 23 9.10 19.30 9.83
N SER A 24 7.86 18.85 9.62
CA SER A 24 6.93 18.53 10.72
C SER A 24 7.12 17.13 11.31
N LEU A 25 8.02 16.35 10.70
CA LEU A 25 8.39 15.02 11.16
C LEU A 25 9.63 15.17 12.04
N SER A 26 9.51 14.84 13.32
CA SER A 26 10.64 14.91 14.25
C SER A 26 11.63 13.80 13.95
N GLU A 27 12.90 14.18 13.76
CA GLU A 27 13.98 13.24 13.50
C GLU A 27 14.24 12.39 14.75
N SER A 28 14.09 11.07 14.62
CA SER A 28 14.48 10.17 15.70
C SER A 28 15.96 9.86 15.51
N LYS A 29 16.82 10.47 16.33
CA LYS A 29 18.23 10.08 16.45
C LYS A 29 18.29 8.66 17.02
N THR A 30 18.22 7.64 16.17
CA THR A 30 18.58 6.27 16.51
C THR A 30 19.95 5.98 15.94
N ASN A 31 20.85 5.36 16.70
CA ASN A 31 22.23 5.06 16.31
C ASN A 31 22.36 3.99 15.20
N SER A 32 21.29 3.69 14.48
CA SER A 32 21.31 2.86 13.28
C SER A 32 21.30 3.77 12.06
N THR A 33 22.08 3.41 11.05
CA THR A 33 22.35 4.08 9.77
C THR A 33 21.12 4.44 8.90
N VAL A 34 19.91 4.34 9.43
CA VAL A 34 18.65 4.70 8.77
C VAL A 34 17.99 5.81 9.61
N SER A 35 18.05 7.06 9.12
CA SER A 35 17.35 8.20 9.75
C SER A 35 15.84 7.98 9.64
N GLY A 36 15.23 7.50 10.71
CA GLY A 36 13.78 7.31 10.82
C GLY A 36 13.13 8.51 11.50
N TYR A 37 12.11 9.08 10.87
CA TYR A 37 11.29 10.12 11.50
C TYR A 37 10.11 9.48 12.24
N LYS A 38 9.75 10.03 13.41
CA LYS A 38 8.58 9.57 14.17
C LYS A 38 7.30 10.18 13.61
N LEU A 39 6.33 9.32 13.35
CA LEU A 39 5.01 9.68 12.83
C LEU A 39 3.97 9.85 13.94
N THR A 40 4.30 9.41 15.16
CA THR A 40 3.38 9.32 16.30
C THR A 40 2.93 10.65 16.90
N SER A 41 3.53 11.79 16.49
CA SER A 41 3.19 13.11 17.04
C SER A 41 1.98 13.77 16.38
N GLN A 42 1.39 13.15 15.35
CA GLN A 42 0.37 13.77 14.53
C GLN A 42 -1.05 13.25 14.89
N SER A 43 -2.02 14.16 15.02
CA SER A 43 -3.40 13.83 15.40
C SER A 43 -4.12 12.94 14.38
N PHE A 44 -3.84 13.11 13.09
CA PHE A 44 -4.40 12.28 12.01
C PHE A 44 -3.99 10.80 12.13
N MET A 45 -2.84 10.51 12.74
CA MET A 45 -2.39 9.12 12.96
C MET A 45 -3.13 8.42 14.07
N ALA A 46 -3.60 9.14 15.09
CA ALA A 46 -4.43 8.58 16.14
C ALA A 46 -5.76 8.09 15.56
N ASN A 47 -6.46 8.97 14.82
CA ASN A 47 -7.73 8.66 14.15
C ASN A 47 -7.59 7.51 13.16
N LEU A 48 -6.52 7.50 12.37
CA LEU A 48 -6.25 6.43 11.41
C LEU A 48 -6.02 5.10 12.13
N THR A 49 -5.18 5.07 13.17
CA THR A 49 -4.86 3.85 13.90
C THR A 49 -6.08 3.27 14.60
N GLU A 50 -6.95 4.11 15.15
CA GLU A 50 -8.21 3.68 15.76
C GLU A 50 -9.17 3.12 14.71
N THR A 51 -9.33 3.82 13.58
CA THR A 51 -10.23 3.37 12.49
C THR A 51 -9.75 2.06 11.86
N LEU A 52 -8.45 1.87 11.69
CA LEU A 52 -7.86 0.64 11.14
C LEU A 52 -8.05 -0.58 12.05
N LYS A 53 -8.16 -0.39 13.37
CA LYS A 53 -8.45 -1.51 14.31
C LYS A 53 -9.88 -2.01 14.19
N VAL A 54 -10.81 -1.12 13.85
CA VAL A 54 -12.25 -1.42 13.78
C VAL A 54 -12.66 -1.84 12.37
N ALA A 55 -12.01 -1.30 11.34
CA ALA A 55 -12.39 -1.52 9.95
C ALA A 55 -11.40 -2.41 9.20
N HIS A 56 -11.90 -3.48 8.60
CA HIS A 56 -11.13 -4.42 7.81
C HIS A 56 -11.12 -3.99 6.33
N PHE A 57 -10.15 -3.16 5.96
CA PHE A 57 -9.92 -2.78 4.56
C PHE A 57 -8.78 -3.60 3.95
N ILE A 58 -8.94 -4.04 2.71
CA ILE A 58 -7.89 -4.69 1.94
C ILE A 58 -6.75 -3.72 1.70
N VAL A 59 -5.52 -4.18 1.88
CA VAL A 59 -4.32 -3.38 1.59
C VAL A 59 -4.16 -3.24 0.07
N PRO A 60 -3.91 -2.05 -0.49
CA PRO A 60 -3.80 -1.83 -1.93
C PRO A 60 -2.43 -2.29 -2.47
N THR A 61 -2.11 -3.57 -2.30
CA THR A 61 -0.94 -4.17 -2.94
C THR A 61 -1.25 -4.51 -4.40
N LEU A 62 -0.21 -4.70 -5.21
CA LEU A 62 -0.37 -5.03 -6.62
C LEU A 62 -1.14 -6.34 -6.82
N THR A 63 -0.88 -7.35 -5.99
CA THR A 63 -1.61 -8.64 -6.04
C THR A 63 -3.10 -8.48 -5.75
N ASN A 64 -3.49 -7.44 -5.01
CA ASN A 64 -4.87 -7.19 -4.62
C ASN A 64 -5.59 -6.26 -5.60
N LEU A 65 -4.83 -5.49 -6.39
CA LEU A 65 -5.36 -4.54 -7.38
C LEU A 65 -5.26 -5.05 -8.81
N THR A 66 -4.48 -6.10 -9.06
CA THR A 66 -4.30 -6.70 -10.38
C THR A 66 -5.00 -8.06 -10.42
N PRO A 67 -5.93 -8.27 -11.37
CA PRO A 67 -6.56 -9.57 -11.54
C PRO A 67 -5.52 -10.60 -12.02
N ASN A 68 -5.59 -11.81 -11.47
CA ASN A 68 -4.83 -12.93 -12.00
C ASN A 68 -5.53 -13.48 -13.26
N ILE A 69 -4.93 -13.26 -14.42
CA ILE A 69 -5.46 -13.68 -15.72
C ILE A 69 -4.81 -14.97 -16.25
N ASP A 70 -3.78 -15.48 -15.58
CA ASP A 70 -2.99 -16.62 -16.06
C ASP A 70 -3.78 -17.94 -16.08
N GLY A 71 -4.86 -18.04 -15.29
CA GLY A 71 -5.72 -19.24 -15.26
C GLY A 71 -6.83 -19.28 -16.32
N PHE A 72 -7.05 -18.20 -17.08
CA PHE A 72 -8.12 -18.15 -18.07
C PHE A 72 -7.78 -18.83 -19.41
N HIS A 73 -6.49 -19.01 -19.73
CA HIS A 73 -6.04 -19.54 -21.04
C HIS A 73 -5.52 -20.99 -21.02
N GLY A 74 -5.62 -21.73 -19.90
CA GLY A 74 -5.06 -23.09 -19.82
C GLY A 74 -5.70 -24.07 -18.84
N ALA A 75 -6.76 -23.68 -18.12
CA ALA A 75 -7.44 -24.56 -17.16
C ALA A 75 -8.93 -24.77 -17.52
N ALA A 76 -9.18 -25.21 -18.75
CA ALA A 76 -10.18 -26.25 -18.89
C ALA A 76 -9.52 -27.52 -18.33
N CYS A 77 -10.08 -28.06 -17.24
CA CYS A 77 -9.75 -29.36 -16.64
C CYS A 77 -8.29 -29.62 -16.20
N GLY A 78 -8.05 -29.61 -14.88
CA GLY A 78 -6.79 -30.07 -14.28
C GLY A 78 -6.92 -30.19 -12.75
N GLU A 79 -7.38 -31.39 -12.35
CA GLU A 79 -7.21 -32.13 -11.08
C GLU A 79 -6.93 -31.38 -9.75
N GLU A 80 -7.77 -31.72 -8.76
CA GLU A 80 -7.70 -31.37 -7.32
C GLU A 80 -7.94 -29.90 -6.91
N GLY A 81 -9.22 -29.52 -6.86
CA GLY A 81 -9.79 -28.69 -5.78
C GLY A 81 -9.38 -27.22 -5.66
N HIS A 82 -8.45 -26.70 -6.46
CA HIS A 82 -8.02 -25.31 -6.37
C HIS A 82 -8.97 -24.35 -7.12
N VAL A 83 -9.84 -23.68 -6.36
CA VAL A 83 -10.68 -22.58 -6.86
C VAL A 83 -9.78 -21.49 -7.47
N HIS A 84 -9.81 -21.31 -8.78
CA HIS A 84 -9.14 -20.20 -9.45
C HIS A 84 -9.79 -18.87 -9.00
N ARG A 85 -9.08 -18.09 -8.19
CA ARG A 85 -9.56 -16.80 -7.69
C ARG A 85 -8.98 -15.66 -8.51
N VAL A 86 -9.86 -14.89 -9.16
CA VAL A 86 -9.51 -13.67 -9.94
C VAL A 86 -8.68 -12.71 -9.11
N PHE A 87 -9.02 -12.56 -7.82
CA PHE A 87 -8.18 -11.91 -6.84
C PHE A 87 -7.89 -12.92 -5.72
N PRO A 88 -6.63 -13.33 -5.51
CA PRO A 88 -6.28 -14.15 -4.37
C PRO A 88 -6.58 -13.33 -3.11
N GLY A 89 -7.67 -13.69 -2.42
CA GLY A 89 -8.14 -13.00 -1.21
C GLY A 89 -6.98 -12.68 -0.27
N SER A 90 -7.03 -11.47 0.28
CA SER A 90 -5.83 -10.67 0.43
C SER A 90 -5.59 -10.15 1.85
N PRO A 91 -4.35 -9.73 2.16
CA PRO A 91 -4.06 -9.05 3.41
C PRO A 91 -4.86 -7.77 3.58
N THR A 92 -5.41 -7.59 4.77
CA THR A 92 -6.10 -6.38 5.26
C THR A 92 -5.17 -5.55 6.15
N PHE A 93 -5.45 -4.25 6.24
CA PHE A 93 -4.70 -3.36 7.12
C PHE A 93 -4.84 -3.82 8.58
N LEU A 94 -3.72 -4.00 9.29
CA LEU A 94 -3.71 -4.22 10.73
C LEU A 94 -3.25 -2.96 11.48
N SER A 95 -2.14 -2.36 11.05
CA SER A 95 -1.60 -1.14 11.66
C SER A 95 -0.57 -0.48 10.76
N ILE A 96 -0.33 0.82 10.96
CA ILE A 96 0.80 1.54 10.33
C ILE A 96 1.91 1.68 11.36
N GLU A 97 3.15 1.42 10.97
CA GLU A 97 4.29 1.62 11.85
C GLU A 97 4.55 3.12 12.06
N GLY A 98 4.89 3.50 13.30
CA GLY A 98 5.17 4.89 13.67
C GLY A 98 6.48 5.47 13.12
N LYS A 99 7.12 4.78 12.17
CA LYS A 99 8.39 5.18 11.54
C LYS A 99 8.13 5.57 10.08
N VAL A 100 8.75 6.66 9.65
CA VAL A 100 8.70 7.15 8.27
C VAL A 100 10.12 7.47 7.83
N GLU A 101 10.43 7.10 6.60
CA GLU A 101 11.69 7.46 5.97
C GLU A 101 11.42 8.43 4.82
N ILE A 102 12.19 9.50 4.78
CA ILE A 102 12.10 10.50 3.72
C ILE A 102 13.19 10.17 2.71
N MET A 103 12.80 9.87 1.47
CA MET A 103 13.75 9.50 0.43
C MET A 103 14.53 10.72 -0.07
N ASN A 104 15.79 10.52 -0.41
CA ASN A 104 16.68 11.57 -0.91
C ASN A 104 16.47 11.83 -2.42
N SER A 105 15.30 12.38 -2.77
CA SER A 105 14.93 12.78 -4.14
C SER A 105 14.35 14.20 -4.14
N LEU A 106 14.22 14.82 -5.32
CA LEU A 106 13.70 16.18 -5.48
C LEU A 106 12.33 16.37 -4.82
N GLN A 107 11.46 15.36 -4.94
CA GLN A 107 10.11 15.38 -4.37
C GLN A 107 10.07 14.96 -2.89
N LYS A 108 11.17 14.44 -2.33
CA LYS A 108 11.28 13.93 -0.95
C LYS A 108 10.09 13.04 -0.53
N PRO A 109 9.76 11.98 -1.29
CA PRO A 109 8.62 11.13 -0.96
C PRO A 109 8.87 10.35 0.33
N LYS A 110 7.78 9.99 1.03
CA LYS A 110 7.80 9.35 2.34
C LYS A 110 7.52 7.87 2.22
N ARG A 111 8.46 7.03 2.62
CA ARG A 111 8.27 5.58 2.77
C ARG A 111 7.66 5.29 4.14
N ILE A 112 6.51 4.64 4.14
CA ILE A 112 5.80 4.17 5.34
C ILE A 112 5.71 2.65 5.33
N TRP A 113 5.48 2.05 6.49
CA TRP A 113 5.32 0.61 6.63
C TRP A 113 3.94 0.28 7.21
N VAL A 114 3.26 -0.67 6.59
CA VAL A 114 1.95 -1.16 6.97
C VAL A 114 2.08 -2.63 7.34
N ARG A 115 1.62 -2.99 8.54
CA ARG A 115 1.44 -4.38 8.94
C ARG A 115 0.08 -4.87 8.48
N THR A 116 0.07 -6.08 7.97
CA THR A 116 -1.14 -6.78 7.54
C THR A 116 -1.63 -7.73 8.63
N ASN A 117 -2.88 -8.19 8.53
CA ASN A 117 -3.41 -9.24 9.39
C ASN A 117 -2.70 -10.60 9.22
N GLU A 118 -1.94 -10.78 8.16
CA GLU A 118 -1.16 -12.00 7.88
C GLU A 118 0.25 -11.95 8.51
N GLY A 119 0.56 -10.88 9.26
CA GLY A 119 1.86 -10.69 9.89
C GLY A 119 2.95 -10.21 8.94
N THR A 120 2.62 -9.95 7.67
CA THR A 120 3.55 -9.36 6.70
C THR A 120 3.60 -7.84 6.84
N THR A 121 4.77 -7.27 6.62
CA THR A 121 4.96 -5.82 6.59
C THR A 121 5.25 -5.37 5.17
N VAL A 122 4.38 -4.55 4.61
CA VAL A 122 4.52 -3.99 3.27
C VAL A 122 4.84 -2.50 3.36
N SER A 123 5.68 -1.99 2.46
CA SER A 123 6.03 -0.58 2.43
C SER A 123 5.24 0.15 1.34
N PHE A 124 4.79 1.37 1.66
CA PHE A 124 4.14 2.26 0.70
C PHE A 124 4.91 3.55 0.54
N LEU A 125 4.82 4.13 -0.66
CA LEU A 125 5.40 5.42 -0.96
C LEU A 125 4.30 6.50 -0.99
N CYS A 126 4.39 7.44 -0.07
CA CYS A 126 3.53 8.61 0.03
C CYS A 126 4.18 9.78 -0.73
N LYS A 127 3.59 10.17 -1.85
CA LYS A 127 4.04 11.31 -2.66
C LYS A 127 3.15 12.53 -2.40
N SER A 128 3.75 13.69 -2.13
CA SER A 128 3.03 14.94 -1.93
C SER A 128 2.70 15.58 -3.26
N LYS A 129 1.44 16.04 -3.46
CA LYS A 129 1.01 16.80 -4.65
C LYS A 129 1.35 16.16 -6.01
N ASP A 130 1.67 14.87 -6.05
CA ASP A 130 1.96 14.15 -7.28
C ASP A 130 0.68 13.53 -7.84
N GLU A 131 0.64 13.36 -9.15
CA GLU A 131 -0.48 12.81 -9.90
C GLU A 131 -0.08 11.38 -10.34
N PRO A 132 -0.42 10.33 -9.56
CA PRO A 132 0.09 8.99 -9.81
C PRO A 132 -0.56 8.29 -11.02
N ARG A 133 -1.51 8.89 -11.74
CA ARG A 133 -2.18 8.22 -12.88
C ARG A 133 -1.19 7.87 -13.97
N LYS A 134 -0.15 8.69 -14.21
CA LYS A 134 0.90 8.34 -15.19
C LYS A 134 1.65 7.07 -14.79
N ASP A 135 1.99 6.94 -13.51
CA ASP A 135 2.67 5.74 -12.99
C ASP A 135 1.78 4.51 -13.08
N ILE A 136 0.48 4.64 -12.75
CA ILE A 136 -0.49 3.55 -12.87
C ILE A 136 -0.59 3.08 -14.32
N ARG A 137 -0.72 4.00 -15.28
CA ARG A 137 -0.76 3.63 -16.72
C ARG A 137 0.51 2.93 -17.17
N MET A 138 1.68 3.42 -16.74
CA MET A 138 2.95 2.77 -17.06
C MET A 138 3.03 1.36 -16.46
N MET A 139 2.51 1.17 -15.24
CA MET A 139 2.46 -0.12 -14.60
C MET A 139 1.51 -1.10 -15.32
N GLU A 140 0.34 -0.64 -15.78
CA GLU A 140 -0.58 -1.44 -16.60
C GLU A 140 0.11 -1.95 -17.87
N VAL A 141 0.83 -1.08 -18.58
CA VAL A 141 1.60 -1.45 -19.77
C VAL A 141 2.69 -2.47 -19.44
N ALA A 142 3.45 -2.25 -18.36
CA ALA A 142 4.47 -3.20 -17.92
C ALA A 142 3.85 -4.58 -17.55
N GLY A 143 2.67 -4.59 -16.94
CA GLY A 143 1.90 -5.79 -16.67
C GLY A 143 1.54 -6.55 -17.95
N LEU A 144 1.01 -5.85 -18.95
CA LEU A 144 0.69 -6.45 -20.26
C LEU A 144 1.93 -7.03 -20.96
N LEU A 145 3.05 -6.31 -20.93
CA LEU A 145 4.32 -6.80 -21.50
C LEU A 145 4.78 -8.09 -20.80
N ASN A 146 4.68 -8.15 -19.47
CA ASN A 146 5.02 -9.37 -18.73
C ASN A 146 4.14 -10.57 -19.14
N THR A 147 2.85 -10.36 -19.39
CA THR A 147 1.95 -11.40 -19.91
C THR A 147 2.40 -11.87 -21.30
N LEU A 148 2.71 -10.93 -22.20
CA LEU A 148 3.19 -11.26 -23.55
C LEU A 148 4.50 -12.05 -23.52
N PHE A 149 5.45 -11.64 -22.68
CA PHE A 149 6.73 -12.34 -22.51
C PHE A 149 6.56 -13.75 -21.93
N ARG A 150 5.53 -13.98 -21.11
CA ARG A 150 5.21 -15.33 -20.62
C ARG A 150 4.56 -16.22 -21.67
N SER A 151 3.80 -15.64 -22.61
CA SER A 151 3.10 -16.39 -23.67
C SER A 151 3.93 -16.68 -24.93
N GLY A 152 5.01 -15.92 -25.16
CA GLY A 152 5.87 -16.04 -26.34
C GLY A 152 7.06 -16.99 -26.19
N ALA A 153 7.08 -17.81 -25.14
CA ALA A 153 8.08 -18.86 -24.87
C ALA A 153 7.44 -20.24 -25.00
#